data_AF-R7P813-F1
#
_entry.id   AF-R7P813-F1
#
_cell.length_a   1.000
_cell.length_b   1.000
_cell.length_c   1.000
_cell.angle_alpha   90.00
_cell.angle_beta   90.00
_cell.angle_gamma   90.00
#
_symmetry.space_group_name_H-M   'P 1'
#
loop_
_entity.id
_entity.type
_entity.pdbx_description
1 polymer ?
#
loop_
_entity_poly.entity_id
_entity_poly.type
_entity_poly.pdbx_seq_one_letter_code
_entity_poly.pdbx_strand_id
1 'polypeptide(L)'
;MIEELNQKIDKEKEVLDTLPKNNKKNIKAYKEEVLNIYNNYKEYKSVLDKELKKRKKKVNNISINLELENSKKKLKDIEDKLYLFTNTNTSYEKSNLDKNIYYVSKYYKYSLDKVNEDILEIIKTFSSLGINLTSKDFYYSKYLKIYIDALLNNLDILDTFENIYWKCSDILTHAELNFKSLYLKNKNVFDKHYLVKKNNLLKDTTCKEIFDDYKIKRMELDKDIFKDEETIYNLFKDRVLNVNDFKMDTIKKSYQNIFNKDYNDIDIDDVIKYYYALGEYMDYLNITYIIDDAKKLLNEKNNYKSNIKAILKDIKKYESKLVKINRVIEKLDNKNKDSGKYIILQNSIINKLKELYDNLSNSNLLDRLYEFLNNDTTYNEVIEIYYNNYLYLARLIKSLNEEVTMDEINNSINNLRNIYYSPYKTFLESSLLGEEKDIKLVFSDCYSLVSYNINTDLLDNYDDISALRDSIYKIIIYYYINMLGINIEDIEFFSIID
;
A
#
# COMPACT_ATOMS: atom_id res chain seq x y z
N MET A 1 42.97 2.72 -11.81
CA MET A 1 42.87 3.94 -12.64
C MET A 1 43.17 5.24 -11.91
N ILE A 2 42.39 5.70 -10.91
CA ILE A 2 42.65 6.97 -10.21
C ILE A 2 43.94 6.91 -9.37
N GLU A 3 44.14 5.83 -8.61
CA GLU A 3 45.37 5.64 -7.82
C GLU A 3 46.62 5.56 -8.69
N GLU A 4 46.58 4.81 -9.80
CA GLU A 4 47.68 4.73 -10.76
C GLU A 4 47.98 6.08 -11.41
N LEU A 5 46.95 6.88 -11.70
CA LEU A 5 47.10 8.22 -12.23
C LEU A 5 47.76 9.15 -11.21
N ASN A 6 47.34 9.11 -9.94
CA ASN A 6 47.95 9.89 -8.87
C ASN A 6 49.41 9.51 -8.65
N GLN A 7 49.72 8.21 -8.63
CA GLN A 7 51.10 7.73 -8.53
C GLN A 7 51.97 8.18 -9.71
N LYS A 8 51.41 8.22 -10.92
CA LYS A 8 52.12 8.70 -12.11
C LYS A 8 52.38 10.21 -12.03
N ILE A 9 51.38 10.99 -11.59
CA ILE A 9 51.50 12.43 -11.38
C ILE A 9 52.61 12.73 -10.36
N ASP A 10 52.65 12.01 -9.25
CA ASP A 10 53.62 12.27 -8.18
C ASP A 10 55.05 11.89 -8.60
N LYS A 11 55.23 10.78 -9.33
CA LYS A 11 56.53 10.43 -9.94
C LYS A 11 57.01 11.51 -10.90
N GLU A 12 56.13 12.06 -11.73
CA GLU A 12 56.50 13.08 -12.70
C GLU A 12 56.79 14.45 -12.04
N LYS A 13 56.15 14.76 -10.91
CA LYS A 13 56.55 15.91 -10.07
C LYS A 13 57.96 15.75 -9.52
N GLU A 14 58.29 14.59 -8.96
CA GLU A 14 59.64 14.30 -8.45
C GLU A 14 60.72 14.43 -9.54
N VAL A 15 60.42 13.95 -10.76
CA VAL A 15 61.31 14.13 -11.92
C VAL A 15 61.51 15.61 -12.24
N LEU A 16 60.45 16.41 -12.23
CA LEU A 16 60.56 17.86 -12.51
C LEU A 16 61.31 18.63 -11.41
N ASP A 17 61.19 18.19 -10.16
CA ASP A 17 61.87 18.83 -9.02
C ASP A 17 63.37 18.53 -8.98
N THR A 18 63.79 17.37 -9.48
CA THR A 18 65.21 16.96 -9.54
C THR A 18 65.98 17.54 -10.73
N LEU A 19 65.29 18.10 -11.73
CA LEU A 19 65.94 18.67 -12.91
C LEU A 19 66.60 20.04 -12.62
N PRO A 20 67.89 20.22 -12.97
CA PRO A 20 68.60 21.48 -12.72
C PRO A 20 68.06 22.64 -13.58
N LYS A 21 68.04 23.85 -13.02
CA LYS A 21 67.51 25.09 -13.68
C LYS A 21 68.53 26.24 -13.74
N ASN A 22 69.81 25.92 -13.51
CA ASN A 22 70.88 26.88 -13.23
C ASN A 22 71.57 27.50 -14.47
N ASN A 23 71.31 27.02 -15.69
CA ASN A 23 71.88 27.60 -16.92
C ASN A 23 70.94 27.46 -18.13
N LYS A 24 71.22 28.19 -19.23
CA LYS A 24 70.37 28.20 -20.44
C LYS A 24 70.11 26.81 -21.03
N LYS A 25 71.09 25.90 -21.00
CA LYS A 25 70.95 24.53 -21.52
C LYS A 25 70.00 23.71 -20.65
N ASN A 26 70.16 23.80 -19.33
CA ASN A 26 69.36 23.10 -18.34
C ASN A 26 67.91 23.61 -18.30
N ILE A 27 67.70 24.93 -18.46
CA ILE A 27 66.37 25.52 -18.61
C ILE A 27 65.67 25.03 -19.89
N LYS A 28 66.41 24.86 -21.00
CA LYS A 28 65.85 24.34 -22.24
C LYS A 28 65.40 22.88 -22.09
N ALA A 29 66.24 22.02 -21.50
CA ALA A 29 65.91 20.63 -21.22
C ALA A 29 64.69 20.50 -20.27
N TYR A 30 64.63 21.33 -19.22
CA TYR A 30 63.47 21.37 -18.33
C TYR A 30 62.18 21.73 -19.06
N LYS A 31 62.21 22.74 -19.96
CA LYS A 31 61.03 23.12 -20.76
C LYS A 31 60.60 22.02 -21.73
N GLU A 32 61.56 21.32 -22.32
CA GLU A 32 61.28 20.18 -23.20
C GLU A 32 60.60 19.04 -22.43
N GLU A 33 61.08 18.71 -21.22
CA GLU A 33 60.48 17.68 -20.38
C GLU A 33 59.07 18.06 -19.90
N VAL A 34 58.87 19.31 -19.45
CA VAL A 34 57.55 19.83 -19.08
C VAL A 34 56.58 19.75 -20.27
N LEU A 35 57.03 20.08 -21.47
CA LEU A 35 56.20 20.02 -22.67
C LEU A 35 55.86 18.56 -23.04
N ASN A 36 56.79 17.63 -22.84
CA ASN A 36 56.59 16.21 -23.06
C ASN A 36 55.54 15.64 -22.09
N ILE A 37 55.69 15.90 -20.78
CA ILE A 37 54.72 15.55 -19.74
C ILE A 37 53.34 16.15 -20.04
N TYR A 38 53.28 17.43 -20.42
CA TYR A 38 52.03 18.09 -20.80
C TYR A 38 51.34 17.41 -21.99
N ASN A 39 52.08 17.07 -23.04
CA ASN A 39 51.54 16.38 -24.21
C ASN A 39 51.03 14.98 -23.86
N ASN A 40 51.76 14.24 -23.02
CA ASN A 40 51.36 12.92 -22.53
C ASN A 40 50.03 12.98 -21.77
N TYR A 41 49.84 13.95 -20.85
CA TYR A 41 48.56 14.11 -20.16
C TYR A 41 47.44 14.62 -21.05
N LYS A 42 47.74 15.43 -22.06
CA LYS A 42 46.75 15.86 -23.04
C LYS A 42 46.22 14.67 -23.85
N GLU A 43 47.10 13.74 -24.22
CA GLU A 43 46.70 12.48 -24.86
C GLU A 43 45.92 11.58 -23.89
N TYR A 44 46.38 11.43 -22.65
CA TYR A 44 45.69 10.66 -21.61
C TYR A 44 44.27 11.18 -21.36
N LYS A 45 44.10 12.51 -21.28
CA LYS A 45 42.79 13.17 -21.18
C LYS A 45 41.90 12.85 -22.38
N SER A 46 42.43 12.88 -23.60
CA SER A 46 41.68 12.54 -24.82
C SER A 46 41.19 11.08 -24.82
N VAL A 47 42.02 10.15 -24.33
CA VAL A 47 41.65 8.74 -24.16
C VAL A 47 40.54 8.60 -23.12
N LEU A 48 40.68 9.25 -21.95
CA LEU A 48 39.65 9.28 -20.93
C LEU A 48 38.34 9.86 -21.47
N ASP A 49 38.36 11.03 -22.12
CA ASP A 49 37.17 11.66 -22.68
C ASP A 49 36.44 10.76 -23.69
N LYS A 50 37.17 9.97 -24.49
CA LYS A 50 36.58 8.98 -25.41
C LYS A 50 35.91 7.84 -24.65
N GLU A 51 36.57 7.32 -23.62
CA GLU A 51 36.03 6.24 -22.79
C GLU A 51 34.79 6.71 -22.01
N LEU A 52 34.83 7.91 -21.42
CA LEU A 52 33.69 8.55 -20.75
C LEU A 52 32.48 8.69 -21.69
N LYS A 53 32.70 9.17 -22.93
CA LYS A 53 31.65 9.28 -23.96
C LYS A 53 31.10 7.92 -24.36
N LYS A 54 31.96 6.90 -24.46
CA LYS A 54 31.56 5.53 -24.77
C LYS A 54 30.67 4.94 -23.67
N ARG A 55 31.08 5.07 -22.40
CA ARG A 55 30.30 4.64 -21.23
C ARG A 55 28.96 5.38 -21.13
N LYS A 56 28.96 6.71 -21.33
CA LYS A 56 27.72 7.52 -21.38
C LYS A 56 26.76 7.08 -22.49
N LYS A 57 27.28 6.75 -23.68
CA LYS A 57 26.45 6.26 -24.78
C LYS A 57 25.87 4.86 -24.49
N LYS A 58 26.62 3.99 -23.82
CA LYS A 58 26.14 2.66 -23.41
C LYS A 58 24.91 2.79 -22.50
N VAL A 59 24.93 3.73 -21.56
CA VAL A 59 23.78 3.95 -20.68
C VAL A 59 22.61 4.66 -21.32
N ASN A 60 22.85 5.68 -22.13
CA ASN A 60 21.76 6.32 -22.85
C ASN A 60 21.04 5.37 -23.83
N ASN A 61 21.65 4.22 -24.11
CA ASN A 61 21.10 3.18 -24.98
C ASN A 61 20.41 2.04 -24.22
N ILE A 62 20.36 2.06 -22.88
CA ILE A 62 19.53 1.10 -22.13
C ILE A 62 18.08 1.35 -22.53
N SER A 63 17.51 0.41 -23.26
CA SER A 63 16.16 0.53 -23.80
C SER A 63 15.14 0.06 -22.78
N ILE A 64 14.01 0.77 -22.72
CA ILE A 64 12.86 0.36 -21.91
C ILE A 64 12.44 -1.05 -22.29
N ASN A 65 12.31 -1.92 -21.29
CA ASN A 65 11.79 -3.27 -21.48
C ASN A 65 10.26 -3.22 -21.67
N LEU A 66 9.83 -3.08 -22.92
CA LEU A 66 8.41 -2.98 -23.28
C LEU A 66 7.61 -4.23 -22.88
N GLU A 67 8.22 -5.41 -22.84
CA GLU A 67 7.56 -6.64 -22.39
C GLU A 67 7.25 -6.57 -20.90
N LEU A 68 8.24 -6.16 -20.09
CA LEU A 68 8.06 -5.96 -18.65
C LEU A 68 6.98 -4.91 -18.35
N GLU A 69 6.98 -3.77 -19.06
CA GLU A 69 5.95 -2.74 -18.92
C GLU A 69 4.55 -3.23 -19.31
N ASN A 70 4.46 -4.06 -20.36
CA ASN A 70 3.20 -4.70 -20.73
C ASN A 70 2.73 -5.71 -19.67
N SER A 71 3.64 -6.47 -19.08
CA SER A 71 3.32 -7.39 -17.97
C SER A 71 2.84 -6.64 -16.74
N LYS A 72 3.49 -5.53 -16.34
CA LYS A 72 3.03 -4.64 -15.26
C LYS A 72 1.61 -4.13 -15.50
N LYS A 73 1.33 -3.64 -16.72
CA LYS A 73 -0.02 -3.14 -17.09
C LYS A 73 -1.09 -4.23 -17.04
N LYS A 74 -0.82 -5.39 -17.65
CA LYS A 74 -1.75 -6.54 -17.64
C LYS A 74 -2.03 -7.02 -16.21
N LEU A 75 -1.01 -7.08 -15.37
CA LEU A 75 -1.18 -7.48 -13.97
C LEU A 75 -2.01 -6.46 -13.21
N LYS A 76 -1.75 -5.17 -13.42
CA LYS A 76 -2.53 -4.08 -12.83
C LYS A 76 -4.01 -4.14 -13.20
N ASP A 77 -4.31 -4.46 -14.45
CA ASP A 77 -5.68 -4.67 -14.94
C ASP A 77 -6.42 -5.82 -14.24
N ILE A 78 -5.69 -6.82 -13.74
CA ILE A 78 -6.24 -7.93 -12.94
C ILE A 78 -6.40 -7.46 -11.49
N GLU A 79 -5.36 -6.88 -10.88
CA GLU A 79 -5.38 -6.37 -9.50
C GLU A 79 -6.54 -5.42 -9.22
N ASP A 80 -6.86 -4.54 -10.17
CA ASP A 80 -7.92 -3.54 -10.03
C ASP A 80 -9.34 -4.17 -10.05
N LYS A 81 -9.44 -5.47 -10.37
CA LYS A 81 -10.70 -6.23 -10.39
C LYS A 81 -10.78 -7.27 -9.28
N LEU A 82 -9.68 -7.60 -8.60
CA LEU A 82 -9.63 -8.68 -7.61
C LEU A 82 -10.64 -8.52 -6.47
N TYR A 83 -10.92 -7.28 -6.05
CA TYR A 83 -11.91 -6.95 -5.02
C TYR A 83 -13.33 -7.44 -5.32
N LEU A 84 -13.65 -7.75 -6.59
CA LEU A 84 -14.95 -8.28 -7.00
C LEU A 84 -15.10 -9.76 -6.63
N PHE A 85 -13.99 -10.49 -6.58
CA PHE A 85 -13.95 -11.95 -6.48
C PHE A 85 -13.90 -12.47 -5.04
N THR A 86 -13.55 -11.62 -4.08
CA THR A 86 -13.63 -11.90 -2.65
C THR A 86 -15.09 -12.12 -2.22
N ASN A 87 -15.29 -13.01 -1.25
CA ASN A 87 -16.62 -13.40 -0.78
C ASN A 87 -16.99 -12.76 0.57
N THR A 88 -16.04 -12.11 1.23
CA THR A 88 -16.21 -11.56 2.60
C THR A 88 -16.66 -10.09 2.61
N ASN A 89 -16.53 -9.36 1.50
CA ASN A 89 -17.08 -8.02 1.31
C ASN A 89 -18.50 -8.03 0.72
N THR A 90 -19.33 -7.09 1.16
CA THR A 90 -20.64 -6.81 0.57
C THR A 90 -20.53 -5.77 -0.54
N SER A 91 -21.64 -5.49 -1.20
CA SER A 91 -21.71 -4.38 -2.16
C SER A 91 -21.43 -3.01 -1.54
N TYR A 92 -21.57 -2.87 -0.21
CA TYR A 92 -21.18 -1.67 0.53
C TYR A 92 -19.68 -1.41 0.41
N GLU A 93 -18.85 -2.39 0.78
CA GLU A 93 -17.40 -2.26 0.75
C GLU A 93 -16.85 -2.32 -0.68
N LYS A 94 -17.46 -3.11 -1.58
CA LYS A 94 -17.11 -3.12 -3.02
C LYS A 94 -17.34 -1.76 -3.72
N SER A 95 -18.14 -0.88 -3.10
CA SER A 95 -18.40 0.47 -3.59
C SER A 95 -17.60 1.55 -2.88
N ASN A 96 -16.73 1.18 -1.94
CA ASN A 96 -16.01 2.08 -1.03
C ASN A 96 -16.92 3.02 -0.22
N LEU A 97 -18.23 2.73 -0.14
CA LEU A 97 -19.15 3.58 0.62
C LEU A 97 -18.85 3.55 2.12
N ASP A 98 -18.41 2.41 2.64
CA ASP A 98 -17.95 2.27 4.02
C ASP A 98 -16.82 3.24 4.36
N LYS A 99 -15.82 3.33 3.48
CA LYS A 99 -14.68 4.25 3.59
C LYS A 99 -15.10 5.72 3.41
N ASN A 100 -15.81 6.02 2.33
CA ASN A 100 -16.13 7.42 2.00
C ASN A 100 -17.11 8.02 3.02
N ILE A 101 -18.11 7.27 3.48
CA ILE A 101 -19.01 7.71 4.56
C ILE A 101 -18.24 7.86 5.88
N TYR A 102 -17.23 7.02 6.13
CA TYR A 102 -16.38 7.20 7.31
C TYR A 102 -15.61 8.51 7.29
N TYR A 103 -15.05 8.93 6.15
CA TYR A 103 -14.39 10.23 6.04
C TYR A 103 -15.34 11.39 6.30
N VAL A 104 -16.55 11.34 5.75
CA VAL A 104 -17.59 12.34 6.07
C VAL A 104 -17.88 12.36 7.58
N SER A 105 -17.91 11.20 8.26
CA SER A 105 -18.09 11.14 9.73
C SER A 105 -16.92 11.73 10.54
N LYS A 106 -15.75 11.91 9.90
CA LYS A 106 -14.52 12.46 10.48
C LYS A 106 -14.23 13.87 9.98
N TYR A 107 -15.25 14.59 9.51
CA TYR A 107 -15.16 15.96 9.00
C TYR A 107 -14.35 16.93 9.87
N TYR A 108 -14.37 16.77 11.20
CA TYR A 108 -13.63 17.62 12.14
C TYR A 108 -12.09 17.52 12.02
N LYS A 109 -11.58 16.59 11.19
CA LYS A 109 -10.15 16.44 10.88
C LYS A 109 -9.76 17.05 9.54
N TYR A 110 -10.70 17.60 8.77
CA TYR A 110 -10.47 18.00 7.37
C TYR A 110 -11.01 19.40 7.07
N SER A 111 -10.57 19.97 5.93
CA SER A 111 -11.15 21.19 5.39
C SER A 111 -12.56 20.95 4.85
N LEU A 112 -13.36 22.03 4.76
CA LEU A 112 -14.69 21.97 4.17
C LEU A 112 -14.64 21.46 2.72
N ASP A 113 -13.64 21.89 1.94
CA ASP A 113 -13.46 21.44 0.55
C ASP A 113 -13.27 19.93 0.46
N LYS A 114 -12.45 19.34 1.33
CA LYS A 114 -12.25 17.90 1.34
C LYS A 114 -13.52 17.14 1.70
N VAL A 115 -14.29 17.63 2.67
CA VAL A 115 -15.58 17.05 3.05
C VAL A 115 -16.58 17.14 1.89
N ASN A 116 -16.62 18.27 1.19
CA ASN A 116 -17.44 18.47 0.00
C ASN A 116 -17.10 17.46 -1.10
N GLU A 117 -15.80 17.24 -1.36
CA GLU A 117 -15.32 16.23 -2.30
C GLU A 117 -15.78 14.82 -1.91
N ASP A 118 -15.66 14.45 -0.63
CA ASP A 118 -16.08 13.13 -0.14
C ASP A 118 -17.59 12.91 -0.31
N ILE A 119 -18.41 13.95 -0.05
CA ILE A 119 -19.87 13.92 -0.28
C ILE A 119 -20.18 13.73 -1.76
N LEU A 120 -19.51 14.46 -2.65
CA LEU A 120 -19.69 14.35 -4.09
C LEU A 120 -19.25 12.98 -4.62
N GLU A 121 -18.17 12.40 -4.08
CA GLU A 121 -17.72 11.06 -4.44
C GLU A 121 -18.77 10.01 -4.09
N ILE A 122 -19.39 10.09 -2.91
CA ILE A 122 -20.50 9.22 -2.52
C ILE A 122 -21.65 9.34 -3.52
N ILE A 123 -22.06 10.57 -3.86
CA ILE A 123 -23.15 10.81 -4.83
C ILE A 123 -22.81 10.24 -6.23
N LYS A 124 -21.55 10.37 -6.65
CA LYS A 124 -21.06 9.80 -7.90
C LYS A 124 -21.12 8.28 -7.90
N THR A 125 -20.83 7.63 -6.76
CA THR A 125 -21.03 6.18 -6.61
C THR A 125 -22.48 5.80 -6.88
N PHE A 126 -23.47 6.43 -6.22
CA PHE A 126 -24.89 6.18 -6.52
C PHE A 126 -25.24 6.39 -8.00
N SER A 127 -24.76 7.48 -8.58
CA SER A 127 -25.01 7.84 -9.99
C SER A 127 -24.44 6.78 -10.96
N SER A 128 -23.26 6.21 -10.66
CA SER A 128 -22.65 5.15 -11.47
C SER A 128 -23.45 3.83 -11.46
N LEU A 129 -24.31 3.63 -10.45
CA LEU A 129 -25.27 2.53 -10.39
C LEU A 129 -26.65 2.88 -10.98
N GLY A 130 -26.79 4.07 -11.58
CA GLY A 130 -28.05 4.56 -12.15
C GLY A 130 -29.02 5.17 -11.12
N ILE A 131 -28.54 5.50 -9.91
CA ILE A 131 -29.34 6.13 -8.86
C ILE A 131 -29.01 7.63 -8.85
N ASN A 132 -29.87 8.42 -9.49
CA ASN A 132 -29.70 9.88 -9.56
C ASN A 132 -30.24 10.53 -8.28
N LEU A 133 -29.33 10.87 -7.36
CA LEU A 133 -29.68 11.57 -6.13
C LEU A 133 -29.93 13.05 -6.39
N THR A 134 -30.97 13.59 -5.77
CA THR A 134 -31.33 15.02 -5.76
C THR A 134 -31.42 15.53 -4.33
N SER A 135 -31.46 16.84 -4.13
CA SER A 135 -31.63 17.42 -2.78
C SER A 135 -32.89 16.91 -2.05
N LYS A 136 -33.91 16.42 -2.77
CA LYS A 136 -35.14 15.83 -2.19
C LYS A 136 -34.90 14.49 -1.49
N ASP A 137 -33.86 13.76 -1.87
CA ASP A 137 -33.47 12.50 -1.25
C ASP A 137 -32.83 12.74 0.12
N PHE A 138 -32.43 13.98 0.42
CA PHE A 138 -31.75 14.35 1.64
C PHE A 138 -32.71 14.88 2.73
N TYR A 139 -33.47 13.97 3.35
CA TYR A 139 -34.57 14.33 4.26
C TYR A 139 -34.25 14.37 5.76
N TYR A 140 -33.00 14.19 6.21
CA TYR A 140 -32.67 14.15 7.66
C TYR A 140 -32.93 15.48 8.37
N SER A 141 -32.66 16.61 7.70
CA SER A 141 -33.10 17.93 8.11
C SER A 141 -33.34 18.84 6.90
N LYS A 142 -34.12 19.90 7.08
CA LYS A 142 -34.27 20.94 6.05
C LYS A 142 -32.92 21.56 5.66
N TYR A 143 -32.02 21.69 6.63
CA TYR A 143 -30.70 22.25 6.44
C TYR A 143 -29.85 21.36 5.54
N LEU A 144 -29.91 20.03 5.70
CA LEU A 144 -29.15 19.10 4.87
C LEU A 144 -29.59 19.21 3.42
N LYS A 145 -30.89 19.30 3.19
CA LYS A 145 -31.45 19.52 1.86
C LYS A 145 -30.90 20.79 1.22
N ILE A 146 -30.85 21.91 1.94
CA ILE A 146 -30.32 23.19 1.41
C ILE A 146 -28.83 23.06 1.09
N TYR A 147 -28.05 22.48 2.00
CA TYR A 147 -26.61 22.32 1.82
C TYR A 147 -26.28 21.44 0.60
N ILE A 148 -26.96 20.29 0.46
CA ILE A 148 -26.77 19.41 -0.69
C ILE A 148 -27.27 20.05 -1.99
N ASP A 149 -28.35 20.83 -1.96
CA ASP A 149 -28.81 21.58 -3.12
C ASP A 149 -27.76 22.60 -3.58
N ALA A 150 -27.12 23.32 -2.66
CA ALA A 150 -26.03 24.22 -2.96
C ALA A 150 -24.82 23.47 -3.54
N LEU A 151 -24.46 22.33 -2.96
CA LEU A 151 -23.35 21.49 -3.41
C LEU A 151 -23.58 20.95 -4.83
N LEU A 152 -24.77 20.42 -5.12
CA LEU A 152 -25.10 19.83 -6.42
C LEU A 152 -25.20 20.86 -7.55
N ASN A 153 -25.58 22.10 -7.22
CA ASN A 153 -25.75 23.18 -8.18
C ASN A 153 -24.56 24.16 -8.23
N ASN A 154 -23.45 23.86 -7.54
CA ASN A 154 -22.28 24.75 -7.42
C ASN A 154 -22.65 26.20 -7.04
N LEU A 155 -23.53 26.35 -6.03
CA LEU A 155 -23.85 27.66 -5.44
C LEU A 155 -22.73 28.10 -4.48
N ASP A 156 -22.90 29.21 -3.79
CA ASP A 156 -21.95 29.66 -2.76
C ASP A 156 -21.95 28.71 -1.54
N ILE A 157 -21.10 27.68 -1.60
CA ILE A 157 -21.07 26.58 -0.63
C ILE A 157 -20.55 27.07 0.73
N LEU A 158 -19.55 27.95 0.78
CA LEU A 158 -18.96 28.43 2.01
C LEU A 158 -19.99 29.25 2.81
N ASP A 159 -20.57 30.26 2.17
CA ASP A 159 -21.61 31.09 2.80
C ASP A 159 -22.82 30.25 3.19
N THR A 160 -23.23 29.29 2.35
CA THR A 160 -24.34 28.38 2.67
C THR A 160 -24.01 27.53 3.89
N PHE A 161 -22.80 26.97 3.95
CA PHE A 161 -22.36 26.12 5.04
C PHE A 161 -22.32 26.91 6.35
N GLU A 162 -21.67 28.08 6.41
CA GLU A 162 -21.60 28.90 7.61
C GLU A 162 -22.99 29.27 8.13
N ASN A 163 -23.87 29.73 7.24
CA ASN A 163 -25.25 30.10 7.58
C ASN A 163 -26.08 28.93 8.14
N ILE A 164 -25.79 27.72 7.69
CA ILE A 164 -26.45 26.50 8.16
C ILE A 164 -25.82 26.00 9.47
N TYR A 165 -24.49 26.00 9.56
CA TYR A 165 -23.75 25.39 10.66
C TYR A 165 -24.11 26.01 12.01
N TRP A 166 -24.27 27.34 12.07
CA TRP A 166 -24.73 28.03 13.28
C TRP A 166 -26.15 27.65 13.71
N LYS A 167 -26.99 27.16 12.79
CA LYS A 167 -28.36 26.70 13.06
C LYS A 167 -28.43 25.19 13.31
N CYS A 168 -27.46 24.44 12.79
CA CYS A 168 -27.39 22.98 12.83
C CYS A 168 -25.92 22.55 12.69
N SER A 169 -25.21 22.51 13.82
CA SER A 169 -23.80 22.11 13.88
C SER A 169 -23.57 20.65 13.47
N ASP A 170 -24.61 19.81 13.57
CA ASP A 170 -24.56 18.38 13.25
C ASP A 170 -24.89 18.07 11.78
N ILE A 171 -24.88 19.08 10.90
CA ILE A 171 -25.27 18.95 9.48
C ILE A 171 -24.53 17.81 8.74
N LEU A 172 -23.25 17.60 9.04
CA LEU A 172 -22.44 16.55 8.42
C LEU A 172 -22.74 15.17 9.02
N THR A 173 -23.11 15.09 10.30
CA THR A 173 -23.69 13.86 10.88
C THR A 173 -25.02 13.52 10.20
N HIS A 174 -25.83 14.53 9.85
CA HIS A 174 -27.06 14.29 9.10
C HIS A 174 -26.75 13.73 7.71
N ALA A 175 -25.73 14.24 7.02
CA ALA A 175 -25.29 13.73 5.73
C ALA A 175 -24.85 12.26 5.83
N GLU A 176 -23.97 11.93 6.78
CA GLU A 176 -23.49 10.57 7.06
C GLU A 176 -24.66 9.58 7.21
N LEU A 177 -25.60 9.88 8.12
CA LEU A 177 -26.72 8.98 8.40
C LEU A 177 -27.67 8.86 7.21
N ASN A 178 -27.84 9.93 6.43
CA ASN A 178 -28.68 9.90 5.25
C ASN A 178 -28.08 9.00 4.17
N PHE A 179 -26.77 9.05 3.94
CA PHE A 179 -26.11 8.13 3.03
C PHE A 179 -26.24 6.67 3.46
N LYS A 180 -26.09 6.38 4.76
CA LYS A 180 -26.35 5.03 5.29
C LYS A 180 -27.79 4.59 5.00
N SER A 181 -28.77 5.48 5.16
CA SER A 181 -30.18 5.21 4.83
C SER A 181 -30.41 4.97 3.33
N LEU A 182 -29.82 5.82 2.49
CA LEU A 182 -29.92 5.70 1.03
C LEU A 182 -29.32 4.39 0.54
N TYR A 183 -28.20 3.95 1.10
CA TYR A 183 -27.64 2.64 0.80
C TYR A 183 -28.61 1.51 1.19
N LEU A 184 -29.15 1.52 2.42
CA LEU A 184 -30.11 0.49 2.86
C LEU A 184 -31.35 0.40 1.96
N LYS A 185 -31.87 1.54 1.49
CA LYS A 185 -33.02 1.59 0.57
C LYS A 185 -32.71 1.02 -0.80
N ASN A 186 -31.47 1.19 -1.27
CA ASN A 186 -31.03 0.81 -2.60
C ASN A 186 -30.14 -0.45 -2.62
N LYS A 187 -30.01 -1.16 -1.49
CA LYS A 187 -29.09 -2.30 -1.33
C LYS A 187 -29.22 -3.33 -2.45
N ASN A 188 -30.44 -3.66 -2.87
CA ASN A 188 -30.67 -4.62 -3.94
C ASN A 188 -30.10 -4.16 -5.31
N VAL A 189 -30.07 -2.85 -5.57
CA VAL A 189 -29.47 -2.29 -6.79
C VAL A 189 -27.95 -2.45 -6.74
N PHE A 190 -27.34 -2.16 -5.59
CA PHE A 190 -25.93 -2.39 -5.34
C PHE A 190 -25.56 -3.87 -5.50
N ASP A 191 -26.25 -4.77 -4.79
CA ASP A 191 -26.01 -6.21 -4.84
C ASP A 191 -26.12 -6.74 -6.27
N LYS A 192 -27.17 -6.35 -7.02
CA LYS A 192 -27.35 -6.75 -8.42
C LYS A 192 -26.23 -6.23 -9.32
N HIS A 193 -25.81 -4.97 -9.17
CA HIS A 193 -24.76 -4.36 -9.98
C HIS A 193 -23.44 -5.14 -9.85
N TYR A 194 -22.97 -5.36 -8.62
CA TYR A 194 -21.70 -6.04 -8.39
C TYR A 194 -21.75 -7.53 -8.73
N LEU A 195 -22.91 -8.18 -8.56
CA LEU A 195 -23.11 -9.55 -9.01
C LEU A 195 -23.00 -9.67 -10.54
N VAL A 196 -23.68 -8.78 -11.29
CA VAL A 196 -23.58 -8.75 -12.76
C VAL A 196 -22.16 -8.45 -13.22
N LYS A 197 -21.48 -7.49 -12.57
CA LYS A 197 -20.07 -7.16 -12.87
C LYS A 197 -19.15 -8.35 -12.64
N LYS A 198 -19.31 -9.07 -11.52
CA LYS A 198 -18.57 -10.31 -11.22
C LYS A 198 -18.86 -11.39 -12.27
N ASN A 199 -20.12 -11.69 -12.56
CA ASN A 199 -20.51 -12.74 -13.49
C ASN A 199 -20.05 -12.46 -14.93
N ASN A 200 -20.03 -11.20 -15.35
CA ASN A 200 -19.51 -10.83 -16.67
C ASN A 200 -18.01 -11.10 -16.84
N LEU A 201 -17.24 -11.07 -15.74
CA LEU A 201 -15.81 -11.38 -15.73
C LEU A 201 -15.55 -12.90 -15.60
N LEU A 202 -16.50 -13.65 -15.04
CA LEU A 202 -16.41 -15.09 -14.80
C LEU A 202 -17.02 -15.96 -15.91
N LYS A 203 -17.30 -15.41 -17.11
CA LYS A 203 -18.05 -16.14 -18.16
C LYS A 203 -17.48 -17.53 -18.48
N ASP A 204 -16.16 -17.60 -18.60
CA ASP A 204 -15.42 -18.81 -18.97
C ASP A 204 -14.31 -19.14 -17.96
N THR A 205 -14.42 -18.64 -16.72
CA THR A 205 -13.42 -18.85 -15.67
C THR A 205 -14.03 -18.80 -14.27
N THR A 206 -13.30 -19.30 -13.28
CA THR A 206 -13.69 -19.25 -11.87
C THR A 206 -12.92 -18.19 -11.09
N CYS A 207 -13.43 -17.79 -9.91
CA CYS A 207 -12.66 -16.90 -9.02
C CYS A 207 -11.28 -17.49 -8.71
N LYS A 208 -11.21 -18.80 -8.44
CA LYS A 208 -9.96 -19.50 -8.10
C LYS A 208 -8.95 -19.39 -9.24
N GLU A 209 -9.38 -19.68 -10.47
CA GLU A 209 -8.51 -19.58 -11.65
C GLU A 209 -7.98 -18.17 -11.87
N ILE A 210 -8.78 -17.12 -11.63
CA ILE A 210 -8.30 -15.72 -11.72
C ILE A 210 -7.24 -15.43 -10.65
N PHE A 211 -7.45 -15.88 -9.41
CA PHE A 211 -6.48 -15.70 -8.34
C PHE A 211 -5.18 -16.47 -8.62
N ASP A 212 -5.29 -17.71 -9.12
CA ASP A 212 -4.15 -18.54 -9.47
C ASP A 212 -3.36 -17.94 -10.66
N ASP A 213 -4.05 -17.47 -11.71
CA ASP A 213 -3.45 -16.76 -12.85
C ASP A 213 -2.74 -15.47 -12.40
N TYR A 214 -3.38 -14.69 -11.53
CA TYR A 214 -2.76 -13.51 -10.93
C TYR A 214 -1.48 -13.85 -10.15
N LYS A 215 -1.52 -14.89 -9.30
CA LYS A 215 -0.36 -15.33 -8.52
C LYS A 215 0.80 -15.73 -9.43
N ILE A 216 0.54 -16.55 -10.45
CA ILE A 216 1.56 -17.00 -11.41
C ILE A 216 2.18 -15.81 -12.13
N LYS A 217 1.37 -14.92 -12.72
CA LYS A 217 1.85 -13.74 -13.44
C LYS A 217 2.61 -12.78 -12.53
N ARG A 218 2.22 -12.65 -11.27
CA ARG A 218 2.95 -11.84 -10.29
C ARG A 218 4.33 -12.43 -10.01
N MET A 219 4.42 -13.74 -9.79
CA MET A 219 5.70 -14.42 -9.56
C MET A 219 6.62 -14.34 -10.78
N GLU A 220 6.08 -14.48 -11.99
CA GLU A 220 6.83 -14.30 -13.24
C GLU A 220 7.36 -12.87 -13.34
N LEU A 221 6.50 -11.87 -13.12
CA LEU A 221 6.89 -10.46 -13.14
C LEU A 221 8.00 -10.16 -12.12
N ASP A 222 7.87 -10.64 -10.89
CA ASP A 222 8.87 -10.37 -9.86
C ASP A 222 10.24 -11.01 -10.22
N LYS A 223 10.25 -12.19 -10.87
CA LYS A 223 11.49 -12.81 -11.40
C LYS A 223 12.09 -12.02 -12.55
N ASP A 224 11.25 -11.49 -13.44
CA ASP A 224 11.71 -10.71 -14.60
C ASP A 224 12.27 -9.35 -14.19
N ILE A 225 11.73 -8.74 -13.12
CA ILE A 225 12.26 -7.51 -12.52
C ILE A 225 13.73 -7.67 -12.11
N PHE A 226 14.11 -8.82 -11.51
CA PHE A 226 15.51 -9.07 -11.15
C PHE A 226 16.44 -9.24 -12.35
N LYS A 227 15.89 -9.63 -13.51
CA LYS A 227 16.64 -9.87 -14.75
C LYS A 227 16.71 -8.65 -15.66
N ASP A 228 16.03 -7.57 -15.28
CA ASP A 228 15.89 -6.40 -16.11
C ASP A 228 17.06 -5.43 -15.91
N GLU A 229 17.84 -5.24 -16.97
CA GLU A 229 19.05 -4.39 -16.96
C GLU A 229 18.70 -2.94 -16.56
N GLU A 230 17.61 -2.38 -17.10
CA GLU A 230 17.16 -1.02 -16.76
C GLU A 230 16.81 -0.90 -15.27
N THR A 231 16.06 -1.86 -14.73
CA THR A 231 15.72 -1.91 -13.30
C THR A 231 16.98 -1.93 -12.44
N ILE A 232 17.96 -2.80 -12.75
CA ILE A 232 19.21 -2.87 -11.99
C ILE A 232 19.95 -1.54 -12.03
N TYR A 233 20.11 -0.93 -13.22
CA TYR A 233 20.80 0.36 -13.33
C TYR A 233 20.11 1.46 -12.54
N ASN A 234 18.78 1.52 -12.57
CA ASN A 234 18.01 2.52 -11.84
C ASN A 234 18.18 2.38 -10.31
N LEU A 235 18.34 1.16 -9.77
CA LEU A 235 18.62 0.97 -8.34
C LEU A 235 19.88 1.71 -7.86
N PHE A 236 20.92 1.76 -8.69
CA PHE A 236 22.16 2.47 -8.34
C PHE A 236 22.11 3.95 -8.70
N LYS A 237 21.47 4.30 -9.82
CA LYS A 237 21.26 5.68 -10.23
C LYS A 237 20.47 6.47 -9.19
N ASP A 238 19.39 5.88 -8.69
CA ASP A 238 18.52 6.50 -7.68
C ASP A 238 19.08 6.37 -6.25
N ARG A 239 20.31 5.85 -6.11
CA ARG A 239 21.04 5.65 -4.84
C ARG A 239 20.30 4.75 -3.85
N VAL A 240 19.43 3.86 -4.34
CA VAL A 240 18.80 2.79 -3.53
C VAL A 240 19.86 1.78 -3.11
N LEU A 241 20.81 1.48 -3.99
CA LEU A 241 21.92 0.58 -3.72
C LEU A 241 23.27 1.29 -3.79
N ASN A 242 24.18 0.92 -2.89
CA ASN A 242 25.55 1.40 -2.88
C ASN A 242 26.45 0.40 -3.62
N VAL A 243 27.17 0.87 -4.63
CA VAL A 243 28.11 0.06 -5.43
C VAL A 243 29.16 -0.65 -4.56
N ASN A 244 29.59 -0.02 -3.46
CA ASN A 244 30.60 -0.60 -2.56
C ASN A 244 30.15 -1.90 -1.88
N ASP A 245 28.84 -2.14 -1.78
CA ASP A 245 28.28 -3.35 -1.19
C ASP A 245 28.43 -4.58 -2.09
N PHE A 246 28.72 -4.38 -3.38
CA PHE A 246 28.74 -5.42 -4.42
C PHE A 246 30.16 -5.91 -4.74
N LYS A 247 31.12 -5.71 -3.82
CA LYS A 247 32.45 -6.33 -3.93
C LYS A 247 32.33 -7.85 -3.74
N MET A 248 33.01 -8.63 -4.58
CA MET A 248 32.95 -10.10 -4.58
C MET A 248 33.18 -10.70 -3.18
N ASP A 249 34.20 -10.24 -2.46
CA ASP A 249 34.51 -10.75 -1.12
C ASP A 249 33.41 -10.42 -0.10
N THR A 250 32.74 -9.27 -0.24
CA THR A 250 31.62 -8.87 0.61
C THR A 250 30.44 -9.81 0.38
N ILE A 251 30.04 -10.01 -0.88
CA ILE A 251 28.91 -10.86 -1.24
C ILE A 251 29.15 -12.33 -0.87
N LYS A 252 30.37 -12.84 -1.11
CA LYS A 252 30.76 -14.20 -0.69
C LYS A 252 30.62 -14.40 0.81
N LYS A 253 31.13 -13.46 1.62
CA LYS A 253 30.99 -13.52 3.08
C LYS A 253 29.53 -13.45 3.50
N SER A 254 28.74 -12.56 2.92
CA SER A 254 27.29 -12.47 3.20
C SER A 254 26.57 -13.79 2.89
N TYR A 255 26.86 -14.40 1.73
CA TYR A 255 26.27 -15.69 1.38
C TYR A 255 26.65 -16.79 2.37
N GLN A 256 27.93 -16.95 2.67
CA GLN A 256 28.42 -17.99 3.58
C GLN A 256 27.93 -17.79 5.03
N ASN A 257 27.64 -16.56 5.43
CA ASN A 257 27.06 -16.28 6.74
C ASN A 257 25.58 -16.67 6.82
N ILE A 258 24.87 -16.76 5.69
CA ILE A 258 23.42 -17.03 5.62
C ILE A 258 23.14 -18.47 5.22
N PHE A 259 23.90 -19.01 4.29
CA PHE A 259 23.77 -20.35 3.75
C PHE A 259 24.99 -21.15 4.16
N ASN A 260 24.81 -22.29 4.82
CA ASN A 260 25.90 -23.23 5.14
C ASN A 260 26.31 -24.03 3.88
N LYS A 261 26.55 -23.33 2.77
CA LYS A 261 26.87 -23.86 1.44
C LYS A 261 28.04 -23.07 0.85
N ASP A 262 28.79 -23.68 -0.06
CA ASP A 262 29.81 -22.95 -0.83
C ASP A 262 29.13 -21.95 -1.76
N TYR A 263 29.67 -20.73 -1.86
CA TYR A 263 29.18 -19.71 -2.77
C TYR A 263 29.21 -20.16 -4.24
N ASN A 264 30.15 -21.03 -4.60
CA ASN A 264 30.26 -21.52 -5.98
C ASN A 264 29.10 -22.44 -6.38
N ASP A 265 28.36 -22.99 -5.40
CA ASP A 265 27.20 -23.86 -5.59
C ASP A 265 25.87 -23.12 -5.36
N ILE A 266 25.84 -21.81 -5.63
CA ILE A 266 24.66 -20.97 -5.41
C ILE A 266 23.48 -21.42 -6.28
N ASP A 267 22.41 -21.87 -5.62
CA ASP A 267 21.09 -22.01 -6.23
C ASP A 267 20.33 -20.69 -6.03
N ILE A 268 20.28 -19.87 -7.08
CA ILE A 268 19.62 -18.56 -7.01
C ILE A 268 18.12 -18.67 -6.73
N ASP A 269 17.45 -19.74 -7.18
CA ASP A 269 16.02 -19.91 -6.94
C ASP A 269 15.76 -20.17 -5.44
N ASP A 270 16.64 -20.91 -4.76
CA ASP A 270 16.57 -21.11 -3.31
C ASP A 270 16.86 -19.83 -2.50
N VAL A 271 17.78 -18.99 -2.99
CA VAL A 271 18.04 -17.66 -2.40
C VAL A 271 16.81 -16.76 -2.53
N ILE A 272 16.18 -16.73 -3.71
CA ILE A 272 14.96 -15.96 -3.98
C ILE A 272 13.78 -16.47 -3.14
N LYS A 273 13.60 -17.78 -3.01
CA LYS A 273 12.56 -18.36 -2.14
C LYS A 273 12.73 -17.87 -0.70
N TYR A 274 13.95 -17.87 -0.17
CA TYR A 274 14.20 -17.41 1.19
C TYR A 274 13.99 -15.91 1.37
N TYR A 275 14.35 -15.09 0.37
CA TYR A 275 14.03 -13.66 0.35
C TYR A 275 12.53 -13.39 0.50
N TYR A 276 11.69 -14.16 -0.20
CA TYR A 276 10.24 -14.03 -0.10
C TYR A 276 9.68 -14.61 1.19
N ALA A 277 10.24 -15.71 1.70
CA ALA A 277 9.81 -16.27 2.96
C ALA A 277 10.09 -15.35 4.17
N LEU A 278 11.24 -14.67 4.19
CA LEU A 278 11.50 -13.63 5.18
C LEU A 278 10.54 -12.46 5.02
N GLY A 279 10.20 -12.09 3.77
CA GLY A 279 9.18 -11.07 3.49
C GLY A 279 7.82 -11.46 4.06
N GLU A 280 7.39 -12.70 3.83
CA GLU A 280 6.17 -13.23 4.42
C GLU A 280 6.27 -13.18 5.96
N TYR A 281 7.39 -13.59 6.57
CA TYR A 281 7.53 -13.56 8.03
C TYR A 281 7.44 -12.13 8.60
N MET A 282 7.99 -11.14 7.90
CA MET A 282 7.81 -9.72 8.24
C MET A 282 6.33 -9.31 8.13
N ASP A 283 5.63 -9.77 7.09
CA ASP A 283 4.19 -9.55 6.94
C ASP A 283 3.40 -10.17 8.09
N TYR A 284 3.78 -11.35 8.60
CA TYR A 284 3.19 -11.95 9.79
C TYR A 284 3.32 -11.07 11.02
N LEU A 285 4.53 -10.59 11.31
CA LEU A 285 4.77 -9.71 12.45
C LEU A 285 3.88 -8.46 12.37
N ASN A 286 3.74 -7.90 11.17
CA ASN A 286 2.89 -6.75 10.89
C ASN A 286 1.39 -6.99 11.07
N ILE A 287 0.92 -8.24 11.12
CA ILE A 287 -0.51 -8.57 11.26
C ILE A 287 -0.84 -9.31 12.56
N THR A 288 0.11 -9.53 13.46
CA THR A 288 -0.08 -10.24 14.74
C THR A 288 -1.31 -9.72 15.50
N TYR A 289 -1.48 -8.39 15.59
CA TYR A 289 -2.64 -7.77 16.23
C TYR A 289 -4.01 -8.15 15.61
N ILE A 290 -4.05 -8.47 14.31
CA ILE A 290 -5.26 -8.94 13.62
C ILE A 290 -5.54 -10.40 13.99
N ILE A 291 -4.49 -11.22 14.01
CA ILE A 291 -4.60 -12.63 14.38
C ILE A 291 -5.07 -12.75 15.82
N ASP A 292 -4.51 -11.96 16.74
CA ASP A 292 -4.89 -11.94 18.15
C ASP A 292 -6.35 -11.50 18.34
N ASP A 293 -6.79 -10.46 17.62
CA ASP A 293 -8.18 -10.00 17.65
C ASP A 293 -9.13 -11.09 17.09
N ALA A 294 -8.75 -11.77 16.02
CA ALA A 294 -9.54 -12.87 15.46
C ALA A 294 -9.64 -14.07 16.41
N LYS A 295 -8.54 -14.43 17.09
CA LYS A 295 -8.54 -15.46 18.15
C LYS A 295 -9.47 -15.08 19.30
N LYS A 296 -9.45 -13.82 19.73
CA LYS A 296 -10.35 -13.31 20.76
C LYS A 296 -11.82 -13.43 20.35
N LEU A 297 -12.16 -12.99 19.13
CA LEU A 297 -13.51 -13.12 18.59
C LEU A 297 -13.95 -14.59 18.53
N LEU A 298 -13.08 -15.48 18.04
CA LEU A 298 -13.38 -16.91 17.97
C LEU A 298 -13.82 -17.49 19.34
N ASN A 299 -13.16 -17.06 20.42
CA ASN A 299 -13.51 -17.44 21.79
C ASN A 299 -14.87 -16.87 22.25
N GLU A 300 -15.26 -15.70 21.76
CA GLU A 300 -16.52 -15.03 22.11
C GLU A 300 -17.71 -15.47 21.24
N LYS A 301 -17.45 -16.17 20.12
CA LYS A 301 -18.43 -16.60 19.10
C LYS A 301 -19.68 -17.26 19.68
N ASN A 302 -19.52 -18.18 20.63
CA ASN A 302 -20.64 -18.93 21.21
C ASN A 302 -21.60 -18.07 22.05
N ASN A 303 -21.13 -16.93 22.54
CA ASN A 303 -21.94 -15.99 23.32
C ASN A 303 -22.69 -14.98 22.44
N TYR A 304 -22.33 -14.91 21.16
CA TYR A 304 -22.87 -13.93 20.24
C TYR A 304 -24.26 -14.31 19.72
N LYS A 305 -25.18 -13.34 19.70
CA LYS A 305 -26.51 -13.49 19.10
C LYS A 305 -26.78 -12.31 18.18
N SER A 306 -26.95 -12.59 16.90
CA SER A 306 -27.31 -11.58 15.90
C SER A 306 -28.63 -10.89 16.27
N ASN A 307 -28.64 -9.56 16.19
CA ASN A 307 -29.80 -8.71 16.43
C ASN A 307 -30.14 -7.79 15.23
N ILE A 308 -29.56 -8.04 14.05
CA ILE A 308 -29.67 -7.20 12.85
C ILE A 308 -31.13 -6.91 12.48
N LYS A 309 -32.00 -7.92 12.47
CA LYS A 309 -33.43 -7.77 12.12
C LYS A 309 -34.14 -6.78 13.05
N ALA A 310 -33.83 -6.82 14.35
CA ALA A 310 -34.40 -5.90 15.33
C ALA A 310 -33.89 -4.46 15.10
N ILE A 311 -32.58 -4.30 14.89
CA ILE A 311 -31.96 -3.00 14.61
C ILE A 311 -32.57 -2.37 13.35
N LEU A 312 -32.69 -3.12 12.25
CA LEU A 312 -33.28 -2.64 11.00
C LEU A 312 -34.74 -2.20 11.18
N LYS A 313 -35.52 -2.91 12.01
CA LYS A 313 -36.91 -2.54 12.33
C LYS A 313 -36.96 -1.22 13.08
N ASP A 314 -36.06 -1.02 14.04
CA ASP A 314 -35.97 0.23 14.80
C ASP A 314 -35.48 1.40 13.95
N ILE A 315 -34.50 1.20 13.06
CA ILE A 315 -34.07 2.23 12.09
C ILE A 315 -35.27 2.72 11.27
N LYS A 316 -36.02 1.81 10.65
CA LYS A 316 -37.23 2.15 9.86
C LYS A 316 -38.26 2.94 10.68
N LYS A 317 -38.46 2.54 11.95
CA LYS A 317 -39.38 3.21 12.87
C LYS A 317 -38.92 4.64 13.19
N TYR A 318 -37.64 4.85 13.49
CA TYR A 318 -37.11 6.18 13.83
C TYR A 318 -36.98 7.09 12.61
N GLU A 319 -36.61 6.57 11.44
CA GLU A 319 -36.64 7.35 10.18
C GLU A 319 -38.06 7.81 9.82
N SER A 320 -39.06 6.94 10.00
CA SER A 320 -40.46 7.31 9.79
C SER A 320 -40.93 8.41 10.74
N LYS A 321 -40.43 8.42 11.99
CA LYS A 321 -40.68 9.51 12.95
C LYS A 321 -39.98 10.80 12.52
N LEU A 322 -38.73 10.70 12.06
CA LEU A 322 -37.93 11.83 11.58
C LEU A 322 -38.64 12.57 10.44
N VAL A 323 -39.13 11.84 9.43
CA VAL A 323 -39.89 12.44 8.31
C VAL A 323 -41.14 13.18 8.79
N LYS A 324 -41.87 12.63 9.77
CA LYS A 324 -43.06 13.29 10.33
C LYS A 324 -42.69 14.59 11.04
N ILE A 325 -41.63 14.59 11.84
CA ILE A 325 -41.16 15.77 12.57
C ILE A 325 -40.66 16.85 11.61
N ASN A 326 -39.91 16.48 10.57
CA ASN A 326 -39.41 17.44 9.59
C ASN A 326 -40.56 18.16 8.86
N ARG A 327 -41.64 17.46 8.51
CA ARG A 327 -42.85 18.08 7.96
C ARG A 327 -43.53 19.06 8.93
N VAL A 328 -43.44 18.82 10.24
CA VAL A 328 -43.99 19.74 11.25
C VAL A 328 -43.12 20.99 11.36
N ILE A 329 -41.79 20.81 11.42
CA ILE A 329 -40.82 21.91 11.45
C ILE A 329 -41.00 22.81 10.22
N GLU A 330 -41.01 22.24 9.01
CA GLU A 330 -41.21 22.99 7.76
C GLU A 330 -42.52 23.82 7.79
N LYS A 331 -43.62 23.25 8.30
CA LYS A 331 -44.90 23.95 8.40
C LYS A 331 -44.90 25.10 9.41
N LEU A 332 -44.15 24.97 10.51
CA LEU A 332 -44.03 26.02 11.53
C LEU A 332 -43.14 27.16 11.04
N ASP A 333 -42.01 26.81 10.45
CA ASP A 333 -41.06 27.78 9.90
C ASP A 333 -41.68 28.61 8.78
N ASN A 334 -42.43 27.97 7.86
CA ASN A 334 -43.18 28.66 6.81
C ASN A 334 -44.26 29.63 7.34
N LYS A 335 -44.64 29.49 8.61
CA LYS A 335 -45.59 30.37 9.30
C LYS A 335 -44.89 31.34 10.26
N ASN A 336 -43.55 31.41 10.23
CA ASN A 336 -42.73 32.17 11.18
C ASN A 336 -43.06 31.85 12.65
N LYS A 337 -43.34 30.57 12.95
CA LYS A 337 -43.62 30.09 14.31
C LYS A 337 -42.41 29.36 14.88
N ASP A 338 -42.29 29.38 16.21
CA ASP A 338 -41.24 28.66 16.93
C ASP A 338 -41.35 27.14 16.69
N SER A 339 -40.27 26.57 16.15
CA SER A 339 -40.08 25.13 15.90
C SER A 339 -39.08 24.49 16.86
N GLY A 340 -38.54 25.23 17.83
CA GLY A 340 -37.45 24.81 18.72
C GLY A 340 -37.71 23.49 19.44
N LYS A 341 -38.92 23.29 20.00
CA LYS A 341 -39.31 22.00 20.64
C LYS A 341 -39.21 20.81 19.68
N TYR A 342 -39.55 20.99 18.42
CA TYR A 342 -39.50 19.93 17.41
C TYR A 342 -38.08 19.70 16.90
N ILE A 343 -37.24 20.73 16.86
CA ILE A 343 -35.80 20.63 16.57
C ILE A 343 -35.09 19.80 17.64
N ILE A 344 -35.38 20.03 18.93
CA ILE A 344 -34.83 19.21 20.03
C ILE A 344 -35.23 17.74 19.86
N LEU A 345 -36.50 17.48 19.52
CA LEU A 345 -36.99 16.12 19.26
C LEU A 345 -36.34 15.47 18.03
N GLN A 346 -36.11 16.26 16.97
CA GLN A 346 -35.37 15.84 15.78
C GLN A 346 -33.96 15.38 16.15
N ASN A 347 -33.22 16.18 16.92
CA ASN A 347 -31.86 15.86 17.35
C ASN A 347 -31.81 14.58 18.18
N SER A 348 -32.77 14.38 19.10
CA SER A 348 -32.89 13.14 19.87
C SER A 348 -33.08 11.90 18.98
N ILE A 349 -33.91 12.01 17.94
CA ILE A 349 -34.11 10.93 16.97
C ILE A 349 -32.86 10.67 16.14
N ILE A 350 -32.17 11.71 15.72
CA ILE A 350 -30.93 11.61 14.94
C ILE A 350 -29.83 10.92 15.75
N ASN A 351 -29.65 11.30 17.02
CA ASN A 351 -28.72 10.61 17.92
C ASN A 351 -29.07 9.14 18.08
N LYS A 352 -30.37 8.82 18.20
CA LYS A 352 -30.79 7.42 18.29
C LYS A 352 -30.53 6.65 16.99
N LEU A 353 -30.73 7.28 15.84
CA LEU A 353 -30.40 6.69 14.54
C LEU A 353 -28.90 6.44 14.42
N LYS A 354 -28.04 7.36 14.88
CA LYS A 354 -26.59 7.18 14.90
C LYS A 354 -26.18 5.92 15.66
N GLU A 355 -26.65 5.76 16.91
CA GLU A 355 -26.42 4.54 17.69
C GLU A 355 -26.89 3.27 16.97
N LEU A 356 -28.09 3.31 16.37
CA LEU A 356 -28.65 2.16 15.66
C LEU A 356 -27.83 1.79 14.42
N TYR A 357 -27.35 2.78 13.66
CA TYR A 357 -26.52 2.55 12.48
C TYR A 357 -25.12 2.03 12.84
N ASP A 358 -24.53 2.50 13.94
CA ASP A 358 -23.25 2.00 14.43
C ASP A 358 -23.38 0.56 14.93
N ASN A 359 -24.46 0.26 15.67
CA ASN A 359 -24.79 -1.10 16.09
C ASN A 359 -25.06 -2.02 14.89
N LEU A 360 -25.77 -1.54 13.86
CA LEU A 360 -26.01 -2.31 12.64
C LEU A 360 -24.69 -2.67 11.95
N SER A 361 -23.77 -1.71 11.86
CA SER A 361 -22.46 -1.92 11.23
C SER A 361 -21.64 -2.97 12.00
N ASN A 362 -21.63 -2.89 13.33
CA ASN A 362 -20.97 -3.87 14.21
C ASN A 362 -21.60 -5.26 14.07
N SER A 363 -22.93 -5.37 14.14
CA SER A 363 -23.59 -6.68 14.06
C SER A 363 -23.44 -7.31 12.67
N ASN A 364 -23.54 -6.53 11.58
CA ASN A 364 -23.30 -7.04 10.22
C ASN A 364 -21.88 -7.61 10.08
N LEU A 365 -20.90 -6.95 10.69
CA LEU A 365 -19.52 -7.43 10.66
C LEU A 365 -19.36 -8.70 11.50
N LEU A 366 -19.83 -8.71 12.75
CA LEU A 366 -19.70 -9.87 13.62
C LEU A 366 -20.42 -11.10 13.04
N ASP A 367 -21.61 -10.93 12.44
CA ASP A 367 -22.29 -12.00 11.72
C ASP A 367 -21.38 -12.59 10.62
N ARG A 368 -20.73 -11.73 9.81
CA ARG A 368 -19.79 -12.19 8.77
C ARG A 368 -18.56 -12.87 9.37
N LEU A 369 -17.91 -12.24 10.34
CA LEU A 369 -16.73 -12.80 11.01
C LEU A 369 -17.07 -14.18 11.58
N TYR A 370 -18.18 -14.32 12.30
CA TYR A 370 -18.58 -15.61 12.87
C TYR A 370 -19.10 -16.62 11.84
N GLU A 371 -19.51 -16.20 10.65
CA GLU A 371 -19.79 -17.12 9.56
C GLU A 371 -18.51 -17.81 9.06
N PHE A 372 -17.40 -17.07 8.98
CA PHE A 372 -16.14 -17.58 8.43
C PHE A 372 -15.16 -18.13 9.48
N LEU A 373 -15.04 -17.46 10.64
CA LEU A 373 -14.07 -17.81 11.68
C LEU A 373 -14.44 -19.13 12.38
N ASN A 374 -13.55 -20.09 12.30
CA ASN A 374 -13.57 -21.37 12.99
C ASN A 374 -12.12 -21.82 13.27
N ASN A 375 -11.94 -22.97 13.93
CA ASN A 375 -10.61 -23.45 14.27
C ASN A 375 -9.73 -23.74 13.04
N ASP A 376 -10.35 -24.09 11.92
CA ASP A 376 -9.69 -24.44 10.65
C ASP A 376 -9.54 -23.22 9.72
N THR A 377 -9.93 -22.02 10.16
CA THR A 377 -9.72 -20.79 9.39
C THR A 377 -8.22 -20.47 9.35
N THR A 378 -7.69 -20.27 8.15
CA THR A 378 -6.29 -19.91 7.95
C THR A 378 -6.02 -18.44 8.28
N TYR A 379 -4.78 -18.09 8.61
CA TYR A 379 -4.40 -16.69 8.80
C TYR A 379 -4.67 -15.84 7.54
N ASN A 380 -4.47 -16.41 6.35
CA ASN A 380 -4.78 -15.74 5.09
C ASN A 380 -6.28 -15.39 4.94
N GLU A 381 -7.18 -16.29 5.36
CA GLU A 381 -8.63 -16.02 5.36
C GLU A 381 -9.00 -14.95 6.39
N VAL A 382 -8.33 -14.92 7.55
CA VAL A 382 -8.50 -13.82 8.52
C VAL A 382 -8.13 -12.48 7.88
N ILE A 383 -6.98 -12.39 7.19
CA ILE A 383 -6.57 -11.18 6.49
C ILE A 383 -7.62 -10.76 5.46
N GLU A 384 -8.14 -11.70 4.66
CA GLU A 384 -9.19 -11.40 3.67
C GLU A 384 -10.38 -10.70 4.32
N ILE A 385 -10.88 -11.25 5.43
CA ILE A 385 -12.05 -10.69 6.10
C ILE A 385 -11.73 -9.29 6.65
N TYR A 386 -10.58 -9.09 7.29
CA TYR A 386 -10.24 -7.81 7.92
C TYR A 386 -9.97 -6.72 6.88
N TYR A 387 -9.18 -7.03 5.85
CA TYR A 387 -8.87 -6.12 4.75
C TYR A 387 -10.15 -5.63 4.05
N ASN A 388 -11.12 -6.52 3.86
CA ASN A 388 -12.39 -6.21 3.19
C ASN A 388 -13.36 -5.38 4.04
N ASN A 389 -13.02 -5.03 5.28
CA ASN A 389 -13.88 -4.31 6.21
C ASN A 389 -13.20 -3.06 6.78
N TYR A 390 -13.17 -1.98 5.98
CA TYR A 390 -12.46 -0.73 6.31
C TYR A 390 -12.80 -0.20 7.70
N LEU A 391 -14.10 -0.10 8.00
CA LEU A 391 -14.58 0.48 9.26
C LEU A 391 -14.10 -0.30 10.49
N TYR A 392 -14.01 -1.62 10.37
CA TYR A 392 -13.57 -2.45 11.48
C TYR A 392 -12.09 -2.29 11.72
N LEU A 393 -11.30 -2.45 10.66
CA LEU A 393 -9.86 -2.34 10.71
C LEU A 393 -9.41 -0.95 11.17
N ALA A 394 -10.08 0.11 10.71
CA ALA A 394 -9.85 1.48 11.19
C ALA A 394 -10.14 1.64 12.69
N ARG A 395 -11.11 0.91 13.26
CA ARG A 395 -11.40 0.92 14.69
C ARG A 395 -10.39 0.09 15.48
N LEU A 396 -10.00 -1.07 14.97
CA LEU A 396 -8.97 -1.91 15.57
C LEU A 396 -7.64 -1.16 15.66
N ILE A 397 -7.18 -0.55 14.57
CA ILE A 397 -5.95 0.26 14.55
C ILE A 397 -6.04 1.42 15.56
N LYS A 398 -7.18 2.12 15.61
CA LYS A 398 -7.41 3.19 16.61
C LYS A 398 -7.43 2.70 18.05
N SER A 399 -7.84 1.45 18.29
CA SER A 399 -7.80 0.87 19.64
C SER A 399 -6.38 0.56 20.11
N LEU A 400 -5.44 0.41 19.17
CA LEU A 400 -4.01 0.23 19.46
C LEU A 400 -3.29 1.57 19.63
N ASN A 401 -3.67 2.57 18.84
CA ASN A 401 -3.14 3.93 18.94
C ASN A 401 -4.25 4.96 18.62
N GLU A 402 -4.73 5.68 19.64
CA GLU A 402 -5.79 6.67 19.48
C GLU A 402 -5.38 7.89 18.63
N GLU A 403 -4.09 8.20 18.57
CA GLU A 403 -3.53 9.35 17.85
C GLU A 403 -3.29 9.07 16.36
N VAL A 404 -3.49 7.82 15.92
CA VAL A 404 -3.27 7.41 14.53
C VAL A 404 -4.06 8.28 13.55
N THR A 405 -3.35 8.77 12.55
CA THR A 405 -3.89 9.60 11.48
C THR A 405 -4.66 8.75 10.47
N MET A 406 -5.46 9.41 9.65
CA MET A 406 -6.23 8.72 8.62
C MET A 406 -5.35 8.19 7.48
N ASP A 407 -4.23 8.85 7.20
CA ASP A 407 -3.25 8.38 6.22
C ASP A 407 -2.52 7.13 6.71
N GLU A 408 -2.15 7.07 7.99
CA GLU A 408 -1.59 5.86 8.60
C GLU A 408 -2.56 4.69 8.55
N ILE A 409 -3.85 4.90 8.87
CA ILE A 409 -4.89 3.86 8.72
C ILE A 409 -4.96 3.37 7.26
N ASN A 410 -4.99 4.29 6.29
CA ASN A 410 -5.04 3.93 4.88
C ASN A 410 -3.79 3.14 4.45
N ASN A 411 -2.62 3.53 4.94
CA ASN A 411 -1.37 2.82 4.68
C ASN A 411 -1.39 1.40 5.27
N SER A 412 -1.86 1.23 6.51
CA SER A 412 -2.04 -0.11 7.10
C SER A 412 -3.00 -0.98 6.28
N ILE A 413 -4.11 -0.41 5.80
CA ILE A 413 -5.10 -1.12 4.96
C ILE A 413 -4.51 -1.50 3.60
N ASN A 414 -3.75 -0.59 2.98
CA ASN A 414 -3.05 -0.86 1.73
C ASN A 414 -1.95 -1.92 1.92
N ASN A 415 -1.25 -1.92 3.05
CA ASN A 415 -0.28 -2.96 3.38
C ASN A 415 -0.98 -4.32 3.50
N LEU A 416 -2.11 -4.39 4.22
CA LEU A 416 -2.90 -5.62 4.33
C LEU A 416 -3.44 -6.11 2.98
N ARG A 417 -3.83 -5.19 2.09
CA ARG A 417 -4.16 -5.51 0.69
C ARG A 417 -3.00 -6.21 0.00
N ASN A 418 -1.80 -5.65 0.13
CA ASN A 418 -0.59 -6.17 -0.52
C ASN A 418 -0.21 -7.54 0.06
N ILE A 419 -0.34 -7.72 1.37
CA ILE A 419 -0.13 -9.02 2.03
C ILE A 419 -1.16 -10.04 1.49
N TYR A 420 -2.45 -9.71 1.48
CA TYR A 420 -3.49 -10.62 0.99
C TYR A 420 -3.28 -11.02 -0.48
N TYR A 421 -2.89 -10.09 -1.34
CA TYR A 421 -2.60 -10.37 -2.75
C TYR A 421 -1.14 -10.75 -3.02
N SER A 422 -0.32 -10.99 -1.99
CA SER A 422 1.01 -11.55 -2.19
C SER A 422 0.89 -12.98 -2.73
N PRO A 423 1.69 -13.37 -3.74
CA PRO A 423 1.75 -14.76 -4.17
C PRO A 423 2.62 -15.62 -3.24
N TYR A 424 3.43 -15.01 -2.38
CA TYR A 424 4.36 -15.69 -1.48
C TYR A 424 3.73 -15.82 -0.09
N LYS A 425 2.91 -16.85 0.12
CA LYS A 425 2.12 -17.05 1.35
C LYS A 425 2.11 -18.51 1.81
N THR A 426 3.25 -19.02 2.23
CA THR A 426 3.37 -20.40 2.70
C THR A 426 2.75 -20.58 4.08
N PHE A 427 3.21 -19.82 5.07
CA PHE A 427 2.73 -20.02 6.43
C PHE A 427 1.36 -19.37 6.63
N LEU A 428 1.06 -18.24 5.97
CA LEU A 428 -0.25 -17.60 6.08
C LEU A 428 -1.38 -18.51 5.57
N GLU A 429 -1.11 -19.32 4.55
CA GLU A 429 -2.09 -20.29 4.00
C GLU A 429 -2.12 -21.60 4.80
N SER A 430 -1.07 -21.92 5.56
CA SER A 430 -0.97 -23.19 6.32
C SER A 430 -1.29 -23.09 7.81
N SER A 431 -1.21 -21.90 8.41
CA SER A 431 -1.44 -21.67 9.84
C SER A 431 -2.92 -21.49 10.15
N LEU A 432 -3.44 -22.30 11.07
CA LEU A 432 -4.84 -22.30 11.45
C LEU A 432 -5.07 -21.48 12.73
N LEU A 433 -6.22 -20.80 12.81
CA LEU A 433 -6.57 -19.93 13.92
C LEU A 433 -6.73 -20.66 15.25
N GLY A 434 -7.19 -21.92 15.21
CA GLY A 434 -7.36 -22.76 16.40
C GLY A 434 -6.08 -23.44 16.89
N GLU A 435 -4.96 -23.32 16.16
CA GLU A 435 -3.69 -23.92 16.55
C GLU A 435 -2.81 -22.90 17.30
N GLU A 436 -2.25 -23.33 18.42
CA GLU A 436 -1.18 -22.60 19.10
C GLU A 436 0.17 -23.06 18.53
N LYS A 437 0.58 -22.44 17.42
CA LYS A 437 1.89 -22.64 16.79
C LYS A 437 2.79 -21.45 17.06
N ASP A 438 4.00 -21.73 17.54
CA ASP A 438 5.07 -20.74 17.56
C ASP A 438 5.64 -20.59 16.14
N ILE A 439 5.11 -19.61 15.40
CA ILE A 439 5.51 -19.36 14.01
C ILE A 439 7.01 -19.03 13.89
N LYS A 440 7.59 -18.37 14.91
CA LYS A 440 9.02 -18.07 14.94
C LYS A 440 9.83 -19.37 14.97
N LEU A 441 9.47 -20.28 15.86
CA LEU A 441 10.14 -21.58 15.99
C LEU A 441 9.96 -22.44 14.73
N VAL A 442 8.75 -22.50 14.18
CA VAL A 442 8.46 -23.25 12.95
C VAL A 442 9.30 -22.71 11.78
N PHE A 443 9.40 -21.38 11.66
CA PHE A 443 10.22 -20.74 10.63
C PHE A 443 11.70 -21.08 10.80
N SER A 444 12.25 -20.93 12.02
CA SER A 444 13.66 -21.20 12.28
C SER A 444 14.03 -22.67 12.04
N ASP A 445 13.17 -23.60 12.47
CA ASP A 445 13.42 -25.04 12.33
C ASP A 445 13.42 -25.46 10.86
N CYS A 446 12.44 -24.99 10.08
CA CYS A 446 12.32 -25.31 8.65
C CYS A 446 13.59 -24.96 7.89
N TYR A 447 14.08 -23.73 8.05
CA TYR A 447 15.25 -23.25 7.31
C TYR A 447 16.57 -23.76 7.89
N SER A 448 16.65 -24.02 9.20
CA SER A 448 17.81 -24.70 9.79
C SER A 448 18.00 -26.11 9.20
N LEU A 449 16.90 -26.86 9.01
CA LEU A 449 16.93 -28.21 8.42
C LEU A 449 17.41 -28.22 6.97
N VAL A 450 17.18 -27.14 6.21
CA VAL A 450 17.71 -26.99 4.84
C VAL A 450 19.07 -26.26 4.79
N SER A 451 19.80 -26.26 5.90
CA SER A 451 21.19 -25.76 6.03
C SER A 451 21.34 -24.24 5.90
N TYR A 452 20.37 -23.47 6.39
CA TYR A 452 20.49 -22.02 6.54
C TYR A 452 21.02 -21.71 7.93
N ASN A 453 21.90 -20.74 8.04
CA ASN A 453 22.41 -20.27 9.32
C ASN A 453 21.43 -19.26 9.92
N ILE A 454 20.43 -19.76 10.64
CA ILE A 454 19.43 -18.94 11.32
C ILE A 454 19.75 -18.87 12.81
N ASN A 455 19.98 -17.65 13.29
CA ASN A 455 19.89 -17.35 14.71
C ASN A 455 18.44 -16.97 15.03
N THR A 456 17.80 -17.70 15.94
CA THR A 456 16.43 -17.42 16.40
C THR A 456 16.28 -16.02 16.95
N ASP A 457 17.32 -15.45 17.54
CA ASP A 457 17.29 -14.09 18.11
C ASP A 457 17.12 -13.02 17.02
N LEU A 458 17.58 -13.29 15.79
CA LEU A 458 17.37 -12.37 14.66
C LEU A 458 15.90 -12.25 14.27
N LEU A 459 15.07 -13.24 14.63
CA LEU A 459 13.64 -13.25 14.30
C LEU A 459 12.80 -12.48 15.34
N ASP A 460 13.40 -11.97 16.42
CA ASP A 460 12.69 -11.18 17.43
C ASP A 460 12.46 -9.72 17.03
N ASN A 461 13.23 -9.21 16.07
CA ASN A 461 13.24 -7.79 15.71
C ASN A 461 13.06 -7.60 14.21
N TYR A 462 12.09 -6.75 13.85
CA TYR A 462 11.79 -6.40 12.46
C TYR A 462 13.01 -5.83 11.71
N ASP A 463 13.82 -4.99 12.37
CA ASP A 463 14.97 -4.34 11.74
C ASP A 463 16.07 -5.35 11.41
N ASP A 464 16.27 -6.36 12.28
CA ASP A 464 17.27 -7.41 12.06
C ASP A 464 16.86 -8.34 10.92
N ILE A 465 15.57 -8.68 10.83
CA ILE A 465 15.01 -9.43 9.69
C ILE A 465 15.13 -8.62 8.40
N SER A 466 14.85 -7.32 8.46
CA SER A 466 14.99 -6.41 7.32
C SER A 466 16.44 -6.38 6.82
N ALA A 467 17.42 -6.24 7.73
CA ALA A 467 18.84 -6.23 7.38
C ALA A 467 19.32 -7.57 6.77
N LEU A 468 18.83 -8.69 7.28
CA LEU A 468 19.07 -10.01 6.69
C LEU A 468 18.48 -10.10 5.28
N ARG A 469 17.22 -9.68 5.11
CA ARG A 469 16.52 -9.67 3.83
C ARG A 469 17.20 -8.76 2.80
N ASP A 470 17.72 -7.62 3.22
CA ASP A 470 18.52 -6.71 2.40
C ASP A 470 19.84 -7.34 1.96
N SER A 471 20.49 -8.10 2.84
CA SER A 471 21.71 -8.84 2.51
C SER A 471 21.43 -9.91 1.43
N ILE A 472 20.29 -10.60 1.52
CA ILE A 472 19.85 -11.58 0.52
C ILE A 472 19.50 -10.88 -0.80
N TYR A 473 18.81 -9.74 -0.74
CA TYR A 473 18.51 -8.93 -1.92
C TYR A 473 19.79 -8.53 -2.67
N LYS A 474 20.84 -8.10 -1.95
CA LYS A 474 22.15 -7.79 -2.54
C LYS A 474 22.80 -9.00 -3.21
N ILE A 475 22.69 -10.20 -2.63
CA ILE A 475 23.17 -11.45 -3.26
C ILE A 475 22.42 -11.70 -4.59
N ILE A 476 21.09 -11.54 -4.60
CA ILE A 476 20.27 -11.74 -5.80
C ILE A 476 20.67 -10.75 -6.90
N ILE A 477 20.77 -9.47 -6.57
CA ILE A 477 21.16 -8.43 -7.52
C ILE A 477 22.58 -8.67 -8.03
N TYR A 478 23.53 -9.05 -7.16
CA TYR A 478 24.90 -9.37 -7.58
C TYR A 478 24.94 -10.54 -8.57
N TYR A 479 24.14 -11.58 -8.34
CA TYR A 479 24.02 -12.71 -9.27
C TYR A 479 23.58 -12.23 -10.67
N TYR A 480 22.53 -11.41 -10.75
CA TYR A 480 22.01 -10.93 -12.03
C TYR A 480 22.90 -9.88 -12.71
N ILE A 481 23.61 -9.04 -11.95
CA ILE A 481 24.68 -8.17 -12.49
C ILE A 481 25.69 -8.99 -13.27
N ASN A 482 26.18 -10.09 -12.68
CA ASN A 482 27.15 -10.97 -13.33
C ASN A 482 26.55 -11.72 -14.52
N MET A 483 25.34 -12.27 -14.36
CA MET A 483 24.64 -13.02 -15.42
C MET A 483 24.39 -12.17 -16.67
N LEU A 484 24.03 -10.90 -16.49
CA LEU A 484 23.76 -9.95 -17.58
C LEU A 484 25.05 -9.31 -18.14
N GLY A 485 26.21 -9.57 -17.52
CA GLY A 485 27.47 -8.95 -17.93
C GLY A 485 27.54 -7.44 -17.64
N ILE A 486 26.79 -6.97 -16.65
CA ILE A 486 26.79 -5.57 -16.23
C ILE A 486 28.10 -5.30 -15.48
N ASN A 487 28.88 -4.31 -15.95
CA ASN A 487 30.12 -3.93 -15.29
C ASN A 487 29.82 -3.01 -14.09
N ILE A 488 30.25 -3.42 -12.89
CA ILE A 488 30.11 -2.64 -11.66
C ILE A 488 30.82 -1.28 -11.75
N GLU A 489 31.95 -1.20 -12.48
CA GLU A 489 32.63 0.08 -12.72
C GLU A 489 31.84 1.01 -13.65
N ASP A 490 31.02 0.45 -14.55
CA ASP A 490 30.09 1.24 -15.34
C ASP A 490 28.99 1.78 -14.40
N ILE A 491 28.43 0.95 -13.52
CA ILE A 491 27.45 1.36 -12.49
C ILE A 491 28.00 2.48 -11.59
N GLU A 492 29.25 2.35 -11.10
CA GLU A 492 29.93 3.36 -10.27
C GLU A 492 30.08 4.69 -11.00
N PHE A 493 30.36 4.64 -12.30
CA PHE A 493 30.42 5.81 -13.14
C PHE A 493 29.06 6.51 -13.28
N PHE A 494 27.95 5.75 -13.30
CA PHE A 494 26.59 6.31 -13.41
C PHE A 494 26.09 6.96 -12.14
N SER A 495 26.44 6.45 -10.96
CA SER A 495 26.00 7.04 -9.68
C SER A 495 26.64 8.39 -9.35
N ILE A 496 27.67 8.80 -10.11
CA ILE A 496 28.45 10.03 -9.92
C ILE A 496 28.10 11.14 -10.95
N ILE A 497 27.56 10.77 -12.11
CA ILE A 497 27.39 11.71 -13.25
C ILE A 497 26.08 12.51 -13.22
N ASP A 498 25.10 12.06 -12.46
CA ASP A 498 23.90 12.83 -12.10
C ASP A 498 24.01 13.31 -10.64
#